data_AF-A0A7X1TT48-F1
#
_entry.id   AF-A0A7X1TT48-F1
#
_cell.length_a   1.000
_cell.length_b   1.000
_cell.length_c   1.000
_cell.angle_alpha   90.00
_cell.angle_beta   90.00
_cell.angle_gamma   90.00
#
_symmetry.space_group_name_H-M   'P 1'
#
loop_
_entity.id
_entity.type
_entity.pdbx_description
1 polymer ?
#
loop_
_entity_poly.entity_id
_entity_poly.type
_entity_poly.pdbx_seq_one_letter_code
_entity_poly.pdbx_strand_id
1 'polypeptide(L)'
;MRLQTLYVDMRPAIVKWLGILLIFVFLVLLVASLRPDFMHAVARAREAYDQSTQGGGFSLGYWDSCLRSSACVKSFFVTWSSPLLVKALIAGGLIFGMLCAALGMLWRPEVVAMRDTRVNAARIEESRITSPVAPKRLL
;
A
#
# COMPACT_ATOMS: atom_id res chain seq x y z
N MET A 1 11.48 38.12 19.81
CA MET A 1 10.74 36.84 19.75
C MET A 1 11.74 35.74 19.42
N ARG A 2 12.04 34.83 20.35
CA ARG A 2 12.89 33.66 20.05
C ARG A 2 12.00 32.69 19.26
N LEU A 3 12.27 32.52 17.96
CA LEU A 3 11.65 31.47 17.16
C LEU A 3 12.11 30.13 17.74
N GLN A 4 11.31 29.53 18.62
CA GLN A 4 11.47 28.12 18.98
C GLN A 4 11.09 27.31 17.74
N THR A 5 12.09 26.85 16.99
CA THR A 5 11.89 25.93 15.88
C THR A 5 11.41 24.60 16.44
N LEU A 6 10.15 24.27 16.22
CA LEU A 6 9.59 22.96 16.56
C LEU A 6 10.21 21.92 15.62
N TYR A 7 11.08 21.04 16.13
CA TYR A 7 11.63 19.96 15.33
C TYR A 7 10.64 18.80 15.30
N VAL A 8 9.87 18.69 14.23
CA VAL A 8 8.98 17.53 14.00
C VAL A 8 9.78 16.49 13.22
N ASP A 9 9.90 15.28 13.77
CA ASP A 9 10.57 14.19 13.07
C ASP A 9 9.75 13.77 11.84
N MET A 10 10.28 14.03 10.64
CA MET A 10 9.60 13.73 9.36
C MET A 10 9.85 12.29 8.89
N ARG A 11 10.70 11.52 9.57
CA ARG A 11 11.04 10.13 9.17
C ARG A 11 9.81 9.24 8.99
N PRO A 12 8.80 9.24 9.89
CA PRO A 12 7.62 8.39 9.72
C PRO A 12 6.77 8.75 8.50
N ALA A 13 6.67 10.05 8.18
CA ALA A 13 5.97 10.51 6.99
C ALA A 13 6.68 10.06 5.71
N ILE A 14 8.01 10.16 5.67
CA ILE A 14 8.81 9.67 4.54
C ILE A 14 8.65 8.15 4.40
N VAL A 15 8.77 7.39 5.48
CA VAL A 15 8.62 5.92 5.49
C VAL A 15 7.23 5.50 5.00
N LYS A 16 6.18 6.22 5.39
CA LYS A 16 4.81 5.98 4.90
C LYS A 16 4.74 6.07 3.38
N TRP A 17 5.18 7.21 2.82
CA TRP A 17 5.09 7.47 1.39
C TRP A 17 5.98 6.54 0.57
N LEU A 18 7.17 6.24 1.07
CA LEU A 18 8.10 5.29 0.45
C LEU A 18 7.51 3.86 0.47
N GLY A 19 6.86 3.46 1.56
CA GLY A 19 6.11 2.21 1.66
C GLY A 19 4.96 2.12 0.65
N ILE A 20 4.16 3.18 0.51
CA ILE A 20 3.08 3.25 -0.49
C ILE A 20 3.63 3.12 -1.91
N LEU A 21 4.72 3.85 -2.22
CA LEU A 21 5.37 3.78 -3.53
C LEU A 21 5.90 2.37 -3.83
N LEU A 22 6.52 1.72 -2.85
CA LEU A 22 6.97 0.33 -2.94
C LEU A 22 5.82 -0.62 -3.29
N ILE A 23 4.65 -0.48 -2.63
CA ILE A 23 3.47 -1.30 -2.94
C ILE A 23 3.05 -1.14 -4.40
N PHE A 24 2.99 0.09 -4.92
CA PHE A 24 2.64 0.32 -6.32
C PHE A 24 3.63 -0.32 -7.29
N VAL A 25 4.94 -0.17 -7.03
CA VAL A 25 5.98 -0.77 -7.87
C VAL A 25 5.84 -2.30 -7.88
N PHE A 26 5.68 -2.92 -6.72
CA PHE A 26 5.56 -4.37 -6.62
C PHE A 26 4.23 -4.91 -7.16
N LEU A 27 3.13 -4.13 -7.11
CA LEU A 27 1.88 -4.47 -7.79
C LEU A 27 2.05 -4.47 -9.31
N VAL A 28 2.74 -3.47 -9.86
CA VAL A 28 3.06 -3.42 -11.29
C VAL A 28 3.92 -4.62 -11.70
N LEU A 29 4.94 -4.95 -10.90
CA LEU A 29 5.77 -6.14 -11.13
C LEU A 29 4.98 -7.44 -11.02
N LEU A 30 4.05 -7.56 -10.08
CA LEU A 30 3.17 -8.72 -9.95
C LEU A 30 2.36 -8.91 -11.23
N VAL A 31 1.68 -7.86 -11.70
CA VAL A 31 0.88 -7.88 -12.93
C VAL A 31 1.76 -8.20 -14.15
N ALA A 32 2.93 -7.58 -14.26
CA ALA A 32 3.88 -7.87 -15.33
C ALA A 32 4.34 -9.34 -15.32
N SER A 33 4.55 -9.92 -14.12
CA SER A 33 4.96 -11.32 -13.98
C SER A 33 3.84 -12.31 -14.32
N LEU A 34 2.58 -11.95 -14.06
CA LEU A 34 1.41 -12.80 -14.31
C LEU A 34 0.89 -12.68 -15.75
N ARG A 35 1.17 -11.57 -16.44
CA ARG A 35 0.76 -11.33 -17.83
C ARG A 35 1.10 -12.49 -18.77
N PRO A 36 2.33 -13.04 -18.83
CA PRO A 36 2.63 -14.15 -19.74
C PRO A 36 1.80 -15.40 -19.42
N ASP A 37 1.63 -15.73 -18.13
CA ASP A 37 0.83 -16.89 -17.70
C ASP A 37 -0.64 -16.72 -18.06
N PHE A 38 -1.16 -15.49 -17.93
CA PHE A 38 -2.52 -15.17 -18.34
C PHE A 38 -2.70 -15.30 -19.86
N MET A 39 -1.75 -14.80 -20.66
CA MET A 39 -1.78 -14.95 -22.12
C MET A 39 -1.71 -16.42 -22.54
N HIS A 40 -0.90 -17.23 -21.87
CA HIS A 40 -0.85 -18.68 -22.11
C HIS A 40 -2.15 -19.39 -21.73
N ALA A 41 -2.78 -19.03 -20.61
CA ALA A 41 -4.08 -19.58 -20.22
C ALA A 41 -5.18 -19.22 -21.23
N VAL A 42 -5.20 -17.98 -21.73
CA VAL A 42 -6.14 -17.53 -22.78
C VAL A 42 -5.88 -18.25 -24.11
N ALA A 43 -4.63 -18.46 -24.50
CA ALA A 43 -4.29 -19.22 -25.71
C ALA A 43 -4.78 -20.68 -25.61
N ARG A 44 -4.55 -21.35 -24.46
CA ARG A 44 -5.08 -22.69 -24.20
C ARG A 44 -6.62 -22.73 -24.21
N ALA A 45 -7.27 -21.68 -23.71
CA ALA A 45 -8.73 -21.56 -23.74
C ALA A 45 -9.26 -21.50 -25.17
N ARG A 46 -8.59 -20.71 -26.00
CA ARG A 46 -8.92 -20.60 -27.42
C ARG A 46 -8.71 -21.92 -28.15
N GLU A 47 -7.58 -22.59 -27.95
CA GLU A 47 -7.30 -23.89 -28.56
C GLU A 47 -8.32 -24.96 -28.14
N ALA A 48 -8.65 -25.02 -26.84
CA ALA A 48 -9.65 -25.96 -26.33
C ALA A 48 -11.07 -25.65 -26.84
N TYR A 49 -11.36 -24.37 -27.10
CA TYR A 49 -12.61 -23.95 -27.72
C TYR A 49 -12.65 -24.36 -29.21
N ASP A 50 -11.59 -24.10 -29.97
CA ASP A 50 -11.47 -24.44 -31.39
C ASP A 50 -11.49 -25.96 -31.65
N GLN A 51 -11.00 -26.77 -30.70
CA GLN A 51 -11.07 -28.23 -30.73
C GLN A 51 -12.42 -28.80 -30.28
N SER A 52 -13.21 -28.01 -29.53
CA SER A 52 -14.56 -28.44 -29.16
C SER A 52 -15.46 -28.37 -30.39
N THR A 53 -16.22 -29.43 -30.63
CA THR A 53 -17.01 -29.72 -31.83
C THR A 53 -18.19 -28.75 -32.10
N GLN A 54 -18.16 -27.55 -31.53
CA GLN A 54 -19.05 -26.43 -31.85
C GLN A 54 -18.36 -25.50 -32.85
N GLY A 55 -18.22 -25.98 -34.08
CA GLY A 55 -17.77 -25.16 -35.20
C GLY A 55 -18.72 -23.98 -35.40
N GLY A 56 -18.27 -22.77 -35.05
CA GLY A 56 -18.92 -21.52 -35.43
C GLY A 56 -19.57 -20.74 -34.29
N GLY A 57 -18.77 -19.95 -33.59
CA GLY A 57 -19.25 -18.79 -32.83
C GLY A 57 -19.10 -18.93 -31.32
N PHE A 58 -18.26 -18.06 -30.73
CA PHE A 58 -17.89 -18.00 -29.31
C PHE A 58 -19.15 -17.99 -28.43
N SER A 59 -19.64 -19.18 -28.05
CA SER A 59 -20.93 -19.34 -27.38
C SER A 59 -20.71 -19.39 -25.87
N LEU A 60 -21.55 -18.68 -25.12
CA LEU A 60 -21.57 -18.72 -23.65
C LEU A 60 -21.79 -20.14 -23.10
N GLY A 61 -22.33 -21.06 -23.91
CA GLY A 61 -22.56 -22.46 -23.54
C GLY A 61 -21.27 -23.27 -23.34
N TYR A 62 -20.20 -22.95 -24.08
CA TYR A 62 -18.90 -23.59 -23.85
C TYR A 62 -18.35 -23.26 -22.46
N TRP A 63 -18.45 -22.00 -22.05
CA TRP A 63 -18.01 -21.57 -20.72
C TRP A 63 -18.85 -22.18 -19.60
N ASP A 64 -20.18 -22.29 -19.76
CA ASP A 64 -21.03 -22.97 -18.76
C ASP A 64 -20.68 -24.47 -18.64
N SER A 65 -20.52 -25.18 -19.76
CA SER A 65 -20.06 -26.58 -19.75
C SER A 65 -18.65 -26.75 -19.17
N CYS A 66 -17.74 -25.83 -19.47
CA CYS A 66 -16.38 -25.86 -18.96
C CYS A 66 -16.33 -25.55 -17.46
N LEU A 67 -17.10 -24.57 -16.97
CA LEU A 67 -17.18 -24.24 -15.53
C LEU A 67 -17.78 -25.37 -14.70
N ARG A 68 -18.67 -26.18 -15.29
CA ARG A 68 -19.21 -27.40 -14.66
C ARG A 68 -18.21 -28.57 -14.62
N SER A 69 -17.19 -28.56 -15.49
CA SER A 69 -16.16 -29.59 -15.54
C SER A 69 -14.92 -29.17 -14.75
N SER A 70 -14.68 -29.84 -13.62
CA SER A 70 -13.51 -29.56 -12.76
C SER A 70 -12.16 -29.76 -13.47
N ALA A 71 -12.11 -30.62 -14.49
CA ALA A 71 -10.92 -30.83 -15.33
C ALA A 71 -10.63 -29.61 -16.23
N CYS A 72 -11.68 -28.97 -16.74
CA CYS A 72 -11.60 -27.77 -17.56
C CYS A 72 -11.17 -26.57 -16.69
N VAL A 73 -11.79 -26.39 -15.52
CA VAL A 73 -11.38 -25.33 -14.57
C VAL A 73 -9.93 -25.49 -14.11
N LYS A 74 -9.46 -26.73 -13.89
CA LYS A 74 -8.07 -27.01 -13.52
C LYS A 74 -7.06 -26.67 -14.62
N SER A 75 -7.40 -26.78 -15.90
CA SER A 75 -6.50 -26.37 -16.98
C SER A 75 -6.40 -24.85 -17.14
N PHE A 76 -7.39 -24.11 -16.63
CA PHE A 76 -7.43 -22.64 -16.62
C PHE A 76 -6.87 -21.98 -15.37
N PHE A 77 -6.50 -22.77 -14.35
CA PHE A 77 -5.79 -22.20 -13.21
C PHE A 77 -4.48 -21.60 -13.70
N VAL A 78 -4.35 -20.28 -13.55
CA VAL A 78 -3.12 -19.54 -13.85
C VAL A 78 -2.06 -20.02 -12.87
N THR A 79 -1.28 -21.02 -13.28
CA THR A 79 -0.09 -21.45 -12.54
C THR A 79 0.92 -20.33 -12.70
N TRP A 80 1.14 -19.54 -11.65
CA TRP A 80 2.20 -18.53 -11.62
C TRP A 80 3.52 -19.25 -11.89
N SER A 81 4.06 -19.12 -13.10
CA SER A 81 5.18 -19.94 -13.58
C SER A 81 6.55 -19.37 -13.20
N SER A 82 6.57 -18.14 -12.69
CA SER A 82 7.79 -17.43 -12.34
C SER A 82 8.66 -18.21 -11.33
N PRO A 83 10.00 -18.05 -11.40
CA PRO A 83 10.92 -18.68 -10.46
C PRO A 83 10.56 -18.33 -9.01
N LEU A 84 10.82 -19.26 -8.07
CA LEU A 84 10.53 -19.07 -6.64
C LEU A 84 11.13 -17.76 -6.10
N LEU A 85 12.34 -17.41 -6.53
CA LEU A 85 13.02 -16.17 -6.14
C LEU A 85 12.24 -14.91 -6.55
N VAL A 86 11.65 -14.90 -7.75
CA VAL A 86 10.86 -13.76 -8.24
C VAL A 86 9.56 -13.65 -7.45
N LYS A 87 8.91 -14.78 -7.16
CA LYS A 87 7.70 -14.81 -6.31
C LYS A 87 7.99 -14.29 -4.91
N ALA A 88 9.07 -14.77 -4.30
CA ALA A 88 9.50 -14.37 -2.97
C ALA A 88 9.86 -12.88 -2.92
N LEU A 89 10.55 -12.36 -3.94
CA LEU A 89 10.86 -10.94 -4.05
C LEU A 89 9.60 -10.09 -4.14
N ILE A 90 8.64 -10.47 -5.00
CA ILE A 90 7.40 -9.70 -5.19
C ILE A 90 6.52 -9.76 -3.94
N ALA A 91 6.30 -10.95 -3.38
CA ALA A 91 5.49 -11.12 -2.18
C ALA A 91 6.16 -10.43 -0.96
N GLY A 92 7.47 -10.61 -0.79
CA GLY A 92 8.25 -9.97 0.26
C GLY A 92 8.22 -8.44 0.13
N GLY A 93 8.37 -7.92 -1.09
CA GLY A 93 8.28 -6.49 -1.38
C GLY A 93 6.91 -5.89 -1.06
N LEU A 94 5.82 -6.60 -1.38
CA LEU A 94 4.45 -6.18 -1.03
C LEU A 94 4.24 -6.16 0.50
N ILE A 95 4.65 -7.22 1.19
CA ILE A 95 4.52 -7.32 2.65
C ILE A 95 5.34 -6.22 3.33
N PHE A 96 6.59 -6.05 2.90
CA PHE A 96 7.47 -5.02 3.42
C PHE A 96 6.91 -3.61 3.19
N GLY A 97 6.43 -3.32 1.97
CA GLY A 97 5.78 -2.06 1.64
C GLY A 97 4.55 -1.78 2.52
N MET A 98 3.70 -2.79 2.74
CA MET A 98 2.55 -2.69 3.65
C MET A 98 2.96 -2.40 5.09
N LEU A 99 4.00 -3.06 5.60
CA LEU A 99 4.52 -2.81 6.94
C LEU A 99 5.07 -1.39 7.09
N CYS A 100 5.85 -0.90 6.11
CA CYS A 100 6.34 0.48 6.09
C CYS A 100 5.19 1.50 6.07
N ALA A 101 4.18 1.28 5.23
CA ALA A 101 3.01 2.16 5.16
C ALA A 101 2.22 2.15 6.48
N ALA A 102 1.99 0.97 7.08
CA ALA A 102 1.29 0.83 8.34
C ALA A 102 2.02 1.53 9.50
N LEU A 103 3.34 1.32 9.61
CA LEU A 103 4.18 1.96 10.64
C LEU A 103 4.16 3.49 10.49
N GLY A 104 4.28 4.00 9.27
CA GLY A 104 4.22 5.44 9.01
C GLY A 104 2.83 6.07 9.17
N MET A 105 1.75 5.27 9.18
CA MET A 105 0.41 5.73 9.52
C MET A 105 0.12 5.74 11.02
N LEU A 106 0.67 4.75 11.74
CA LEU A 106 0.52 4.60 13.18
C LEU A 106 1.36 5.66 13.93
N TRP A 107 2.57 5.93 13.45
CA TRP A 107 3.45 6.91 14.05
C TRP A 107 3.24 8.29 13.43
N ARG A 108 2.50 9.15 14.13
CA ARG A 108 2.17 10.53 13.74
C ARG A 108 2.81 11.57 14.66
N PRO A 109 4.13 11.81 14.52
CA PRO A 109 4.85 12.76 15.39
C PRO A 109 4.30 14.18 15.30
N GLU A 110 3.68 14.56 14.18
CA GLU A 110 3.03 15.87 13.99
C GLU A 110 1.89 16.11 14.98
N VAL A 111 1.12 15.06 15.32
CA VAL A 111 -0.01 15.18 16.24
C VAL A 111 0.49 15.38 17.67
N VAL A 112 1.54 14.67 18.05
CA VAL A 112 2.17 14.79 19.37
C VAL A 112 2.80 16.17 19.52
N ALA A 113 3.56 16.62 18.52
CA ALA A 113 4.21 17.93 18.54
C ALA A 113 3.19 19.08 18.62
N MET A 114 2.07 18.99 17.90
CA MET A 114 0.98 19.97 17.98
C MET A 114 0.23 19.96 19.31
N ARG A 115 0.19 18.82 20.01
CA ARG A 115 -0.37 18.75 21.37
C ARG A 115 0.56 19.44 22.37
N ASP A 116 1.86 19.18 22.28
CA ASP A 116 2.86 19.77 23.18
C ASP A 116 2.95 21.28 23.00
N THR A 117 2.85 21.81 21.77
CA THR A 117 2.80 23.26 21.55
C THR A 117 1.60 23.91 22.20
N ARG A 118 0.41 23.30 22.10
CA ARG A 118 -0.81 23.82 22.73
C ARG A 118 -0.71 23.81 24.25
N VAL A 119 -0.21 22.72 24.84
CA VAL A 119 -0.03 22.60 26.30
C VAL A 119 1.00 23.62 26.80
N ASN A 120 2.12 23.78 26.09
CA ASN A 120 3.14 24.75 26.47
C ASN A 120 2.66 26.19 26.30
N ALA A 121 1.90 26.50 25.24
CA ALA A 121 1.28 27.81 25.07
C ALA A 121 0.34 28.15 26.24
N ALA A 122 -0.51 27.21 26.65
CA ALA A 122 -1.40 27.39 27.81
C ALA A 122 -0.62 27.64 29.11
N ARG A 123 0.47 26.89 29.36
CA ARG A 123 1.35 27.10 30.52
C ARG A 123 2.03 28.47 30.50
N ILE A 124 2.46 28.93 29.32
CA ILE A 124 3.07 30.26 29.16
C ILE A 124 2.04 31.36 29.46
N GLU A 125 0.80 31.24 28.98
CA GLU A 125 -0.27 32.19 29.31
C GLU A 125 -0.57 32.21 30.82
N GLU A 126 -0.67 31.04 31.45
CA GLU A 126 -0.94 30.91 32.89
C GLU A 126 0.19 31.51 33.74
N SER A 127 1.45 31.22 33.39
CA SER A 127 2.62 31.81 34.04
C SER A 127 2.68 33.34 33.88
N ARG A 128 2.22 33.89 32.75
CA ARG A 128 2.19 35.34 32.53
C ARG A 128 1.17 36.03 33.45
N ILE A 129 0.07 35.36 33.76
CA ILE A 129 -0.96 35.86 34.68
C ILE A 129 -0.49 35.77 36.14
N THR A 130 0.21 34.69 36.50
CA THR A 130 0.67 34.43 37.88
C THR A 130 2.04 35.05 38.21
N SER A 131 2.84 35.43 37.22
CA SER A 131 4.16 36.03 37.47
C SER A 131 4.02 37.43 38.08
N PRO A 132 4.74 37.73 39.19
CA PRO A 132 4.72 39.06 39.78
C PRO A 132 5.32 40.08 38.78
N VAL A 133 4.51 41.05 38.38
CA VAL A 133 4.95 42.17 37.55
C VAL A 133 5.77 43.11 38.43
N ALA A 134 7.03 43.39 38.05
CA ALA A 134 7.88 44.33 38.78
C ALA A 134 7.19 45.70 38.90
N PRO A 135 7.17 46.32 40.10
CA PRO A 135 6.49 47.59 40.31
C PRO A 135 7.10 48.67 39.41
N LYS A 136 6.26 49.35 38.63
CA LYS A 136 6.63 50.37 37.61
C LYS A 136 7.27 51.66 38.18
N ARG A 137 7.69 51.68 39.45
CA ARG A 137 8.20 52.87 40.14
C ARG A 137 9.42 52.51 41.01
N LEU A 138 10.51 52.15 40.37
CA LEU A 138 11.86 52.15 40.97
C LEU A 138 12.84 52.56 39.87
N LEU A 139 12.69 53.79 39.40
CA LEU A 139 13.67 54.61 38.69
C LEU A 139 13.44 56.06 39.13
#